data_AF-A0A3C0TBS4-F1
#
_entry.id   AF-A0A3C0TBS4-F1
#
_cell.length_a   1.000
_cell.length_b   1.000
_cell.length_c   1.000
_cell.angle_alpha   90.00
_cell.angle_beta   90.00
_cell.angle_gamma   90.00
#
_symmetry.space_group_name_H-M   'P 1'
#
loop_
_entity.id
_entity.type
_entity.pdbx_description
1 polymer ?
#
loop_
_entity_poly.entity_id
_entity_poly.type
_entity_poly.pdbx_seq_one_letter_code
_entity_poly.pdbx_strand_id
1 'polypeptide(L)'
;MVGENPDQLFDPPVVKGLPSTLEQAIELAYRNNPGLKAAEADLQPAISARKQTSGAFHPRLDLEVGATRNEDIDGTVSDNDDETAVVRMSYNLFRGDGDRARMNEAQAREFAARETVRSVRRAVE
;
A
#
# COMPACT_ATOMS: atom_id res chain seq x y z
N MET A 1 27.79 8.42 -15.64
CA MET A 1 28.81 8.52 -16.70
C MET A 1 30.02 9.19 -16.09
N VAL A 2 31.16 8.52 -16.05
CA VAL A 2 32.42 9.11 -15.53
C VAL A 2 33.11 9.73 -16.75
N GLY A 3 33.31 11.05 -16.72
CA GLY A 3 33.67 11.86 -17.89
C GLY A 3 35.14 11.83 -18.30
N GLU A 4 35.79 10.66 -18.25
CA GLU A 4 37.18 10.47 -18.69
C GLU A 4 37.26 9.46 -19.84
N ASN A 5 38.20 9.66 -20.76
CA ASN A 5 38.49 8.69 -21.81
C ASN A 5 39.16 7.46 -21.19
N PRO A 6 38.64 6.23 -21.43
CA PRO A 6 39.22 5.03 -20.84
C PRO A 6 40.58 4.71 -21.49
N ASP A 7 41.67 4.86 -20.74
CA ASP A 7 43.05 4.59 -21.18
C ASP A 7 43.38 3.09 -21.30
N GLN A 8 42.61 2.21 -20.63
CA GLN A 8 42.83 0.76 -20.64
C GLN A 8 41.50 -0.01 -20.73
N LEU A 9 41.25 -0.62 -21.89
CA LEU A 9 40.16 -1.58 -22.09
C LEU A 9 40.62 -2.94 -21.56
N PHE A 10 40.12 -3.36 -20.41
CA PHE A 10 40.28 -4.73 -19.93
C PHE A 10 39.18 -5.60 -20.50
N ASP A 11 39.54 -6.77 -21.04
CA ASP A 11 38.53 -7.77 -21.40
C ASP A 11 37.76 -8.19 -20.14
N PRO A 12 36.43 -8.07 -20.13
CA PRO A 12 35.65 -8.48 -18.97
C PRO A 12 35.81 -9.98 -18.75
N PRO A 13 35.91 -10.43 -17.48
CA PRO A 13 35.98 -11.84 -17.18
C PRO A 13 34.71 -12.54 -17.68
N VAL A 14 34.88 -13.75 -18.23
CA VAL A 14 33.75 -14.58 -18.69
C VAL A 14 32.76 -14.75 -17.54
N VAL A 15 31.52 -14.33 -17.77
CA VAL A 15 30.46 -14.35 -16.75
C VAL A 15 30.15 -15.80 -16.39
N LYS A 16 30.49 -16.20 -15.17
CA LYS A 16 30.18 -17.55 -14.64
C LYS A 16 28.78 -17.53 -14.03
N GLY A 17 28.02 -18.62 -14.20
CA GLY A 17 26.67 -18.75 -13.65
C GLY A 17 25.54 -18.37 -14.62
N LEU A 18 25.80 -18.38 -15.93
CA LEU A 18 24.74 -18.30 -16.90
C LEU A 18 23.79 -19.51 -16.74
N PRO A 19 22.48 -19.28 -16.68
CA PRO A 19 21.49 -20.36 -16.58
C PRO A 19 21.63 -21.30 -17.78
N SER A 20 21.63 -22.60 -17.51
CA SER A 20 21.87 -23.62 -18.53
C SER A 20 20.63 -23.92 -19.39
N THR A 21 19.45 -23.45 -18.96
CA THR A 21 18.19 -23.58 -19.69
C THR A 21 17.45 -22.25 -19.75
N LEU A 22 16.62 -22.07 -20.78
CA LEU A 22 15.73 -20.91 -20.91
C LEU A 22 14.86 -20.72 -19.67
N GLU A 23 14.38 -21.82 -19.10
CA GLU A 23 13.50 -21.84 -17.94
C GLU A 23 14.19 -21.31 -16.68
N GLN A 24 15.46 -21.70 -16.46
CA GLN A 24 16.29 -21.14 -15.38
C GLN A 24 16.57 -19.65 -15.60
N ALA A 25 16.71 -19.20 -16.86
CA ALA A 25 16.92 -17.79 -17.20
C ALA A 25 15.69 -16.94 -16.90
N ILE A 26 14.50 -17.42 -17.26
CA ILE A 26 13.22 -16.78 -16.97
C ILE A 26 12.98 -16.70 -15.46
N GLU A 27 13.28 -17.78 -14.71
CA GLU A 27 13.10 -17.76 -13.26
C GLU A 27 14.07 -16.81 -12.56
N LEU A 28 15.33 -16.75 -13.01
CA LEU A 28 16.30 -15.77 -12.52
C LEU A 28 15.86 -14.34 -12.86
N ALA A 29 15.33 -14.13 -14.05
CA ALA A 29 14.78 -12.85 -14.48
C ALA A 29 13.58 -12.45 -13.60
N TYR A 30 12.62 -13.34 -13.34
CA TYR A 30 11.48 -13.04 -12.47
C TYR A 30 11.90 -12.67 -11.04
N ARG A 31 12.90 -13.34 -10.46
CA ARG A 31 13.37 -13.01 -9.11
C ARG A 31 14.16 -11.71 -9.03
N ASN A 32 14.88 -11.35 -10.10
CA ASN A 32 15.83 -10.24 -10.08
C ASN A 32 15.39 -9.01 -10.89
N ASN A 33 14.29 -9.07 -11.64
CA ASN A 33 13.82 -7.95 -12.46
C ASN A 33 13.24 -6.83 -11.56
N PRO A 34 13.89 -5.65 -11.50
CA PRO A 34 13.42 -4.54 -10.68
C PRO A 34 12.12 -3.91 -11.22
N GLY A 35 11.87 -3.99 -12.53
CA GLY A 35 10.64 -3.51 -13.16
C GLY A 35 9.42 -4.33 -12.73
N LEU A 36 9.54 -5.66 -12.65
CA LEU A 36 8.47 -6.51 -12.12
C LEU A 36 8.18 -6.21 -10.65
N LYS A 37 9.22 -6.08 -9.82
CA LYS A 37 9.07 -5.71 -8.40
C LYS A 37 8.42 -4.35 -8.21
N ALA A 38 8.77 -3.37 -9.04
CA ALA A 38 8.14 -2.05 -9.02
C ALA A 38 6.65 -2.15 -9.37
N ALA A 39 6.30 -2.88 -10.44
CA ALA A 39 4.91 -3.07 -10.83
C ALA A 39 4.10 -3.82 -9.74
N GLU A 40 4.68 -4.83 -9.09
CA GLU A 40 4.05 -5.52 -7.96
C GLU A 40 3.87 -4.60 -6.74
N ALA A 41 4.84 -3.73 -6.46
CA ALA A 41 4.73 -2.73 -5.40
C ALA A 41 3.61 -1.72 -5.70
N ASP A 42 3.42 -1.33 -6.95
CA ASP A 42 2.34 -0.44 -7.40
C ASP A 42 0.95 -1.09 -7.32
N LEU A 43 0.88 -2.43 -7.37
CA LEU A 43 -0.37 -3.18 -7.19
C LEU A 43 -0.85 -3.20 -5.73
N GLN A 44 0.06 -3.19 -4.75
CA GLN A 44 -0.28 -3.28 -3.32
C GLN A 44 -1.21 -2.15 -2.84
N PRO A 45 -0.99 -0.87 -3.21
CA PRO A 45 -1.94 0.21 -2.93
C PRO A 45 -3.35 -0.05 -3.46
N ALA A 46 -3.47 -0.57 -4.69
CA ALA A 46 -4.77 -0.82 -5.30
C ALA A 46 -5.55 -1.94 -4.58
N ILE A 47 -4.86 -3.02 -4.19
CA ILE A 47 -5.42 -4.09 -3.36
C ILE A 47 -5.86 -3.53 -2.00
N SER A 48 -5.00 -2.74 -1.37
CA SER A 48 -5.27 -2.13 -0.05
C SER A 48 -6.45 -1.17 -0.11
N ALA A 49 -6.56 -0.38 -1.18
CA ALA A 49 -7.69 0.52 -1.42
C ALA A 49 -9.01 -0.27 -1.55
N ARG A 50 -9.04 -1.36 -2.34
CA ARG A 50 -10.23 -2.23 -2.40
C ARG A 50 -10.59 -2.77 -1.01
N LYS A 51 -9.62 -3.28 -0.26
CA LYS A 51 -9.84 -3.77 1.11
C LYS A 51 -10.40 -2.67 2.03
N GLN A 52 -9.89 -1.45 1.91
CA GLN A 52 -10.39 -0.30 2.67
C GLN A 52 -11.86 0.02 2.33
N THR A 53 -12.25 -0.04 1.05
CA THR A 53 -13.66 0.16 0.66
C THR A 53 -14.59 -0.89 1.26
N SER A 54 -14.13 -2.13 1.46
CA SER A 54 -14.93 -3.17 2.14
C SER A 54 -15.25 -2.82 3.59
N GLY A 55 -14.43 -2.00 4.26
CA GLY A 55 -14.67 -1.53 5.62
C GLY A 55 -15.96 -0.73 5.77
N ALA A 56 -16.49 -0.13 4.69
CA ALA A 56 -17.76 0.60 4.73
C ALA A 56 -18.98 -0.29 5.04
N PHE A 57 -18.86 -1.61 4.84
CA PHE A 57 -19.92 -2.59 5.08
C PHE A 57 -19.85 -3.23 6.47
N HIS A 58 -18.97 -2.72 7.35
CA HIS A 58 -18.79 -3.20 8.71
C HIS A 58 -19.05 -2.08 9.72
N PRO A 59 -19.46 -2.41 10.96
CA PRO A 59 -19.53 -1.42 12.03
C PRO A 59 -18.13 -0.90 12.38
N ARG A 60 -18.05 0.39 12.67
CA ARG A 60 -16.85 1.03 13.20
C ARG A 60 -16.98 1.14 14.72
N LEU A 61 -15.92 0.77 15.42
CA LEU A 61 -15.80 0.90 16.87
C LEU A 61 -14.60 1.81 17.16
N ASP A 62 -14.84 2.91 17.84
CA ASP A 62 -13.82 3.87 18.24
C ASP A 62 -13.81 3.96 19.78
N LEU A 63 -12.62 4.04 20.37
CA LEU A 63 -12.43 4.27 21.82
C LEU A 63 -11.82 5.67 21.96
N GLU A 64 -12.53 6.55 22.63
CA GLU A 64 -12.13 7.92 22.93
C GLU A 64 -11.83 8.00 24.42
N VAL A 65 -10.60 8.37 24.78
CA VAL A 65 -10.21 8.62 26.18
C VAL A 65 -9.64 10.02 26.25
N GLY A 66 -10.08 10.80 27.23
CA GLY A 66 -9.66 12.19 27.41
C GLY A 66 -9.54 12.52 28.88
N ALA A 67 -8.51 13.27 29.25
CA ALA A 67 -8.37 13.86 30.56
C ALA A 67 -8.20 15.37 30.38
N THR A 68 -8.97 16.16 31.11
CA THR A 68 -8.85 17.62 31.12
C THR A 68 -8.57 18.08 32.54
N ARG A 69 -7.50 18.84 32.71
CA ARG A 69 -7.14 19.51 33.95
C ARG A 69 -7.36 20.99 33.77
N ASN A 70 -8.28 21.53 34.55
CA ASN A 70 -8.73 22.89 34.45
C ASN A 70 -8.51 23.59 35.80
N GLU A 71 -7.91 24.77 35.76
CA GLU A 71 -7.72 25.66 36.91
C GLU A 71 -8.56 26.93 36.67
N ASP A 72 -9.37 27.33 37.64
CA ASP A 72 -10.12 28.60 37.68
C ASP A 72 -11.10 28.89 36.52
N ILE A 73 -11.74 27.87 35.93
CA ILE A 73 -12.62 28.07 34.74
C ILE A 73 -14.06 28.48 35.10
N ASP A 74 -14.56 28.18 36.31
CA ASP A 74 -15.97 28.41 36.71
C ASP A 74 -16.15 29.45 37.83
N GLY A 75 -15.12 30.28 38.10
CA GLY A 75 -15.18 31.33 39.14
C GLY A 75 -15.15 30.82 40.58
N THR A 76 -14.95 29.52 40.80
CA THR A 76 -14.70 28.86 42.08
C THR A 76 -13.28 28.32 42.15
N VAL A 77 -12.57 28.59 43.26
CA VAL A 77 -11.23 28.04 43.53
C VAL A 77 -11.36 26.55 43.84
N SER A 78 -11.24 25.71 42.82
CA SER A 78 -11.17 24.26 42.93
C SER A 78 -10.50 23.69 41.67
N ASP A 79 -9.66 22.67 41.85
CA ASP A 79 -9.12 21.88 40.75
C ASP A 79 -10.30 21.17 40.07
N ASN A 80 -10.47 21.34 38.75
CA ASN A 80 -11.48 20.63 37.98
C ASN A 80 -10.80 19.66 37.02
N ASP A 81 -10.52 18.47 37.53
CA ASP A 81 -9.98 17.34 36.77
C ASP A 81 -11.15 16.48 36.26
N ASP A 82 -11.35 16.40 34.94
CA ASP A 82 -12.31 15.49 34.31
C ASP A 82 -11.57 14.40 33.54
N GLU A 83 -11.86 13.14 33.86
CA GLU A 83 -11.41 11.97 33.11
C GLU A 83 -12.60 11.33 32.41
N THR A 84 -12.48 11.07 31.11
CA THR A 84 -13.55 10.53 30.27
C THR A 84 -13.04 9.35 29.45
N ALA A 85 -13.85 8.30 29.35
CA ALA A 85 -13.63 7.16 28.48
C ALA A 85 -14.96 6.79 27.81
N VAL A 86 -15.00 6.87 26.48
CA VAL A 86 -16.20 6.69 25.66
C VAL A 86 -15.92 5.67 24.58
N VAL A 87 -16.77 4.66 24.47
CA VAL A 87 -16.77 3.71 23.35
C VAL A 87 -17.88 4.10 22.38
N ARG A 88 -17.52 4.38 21.13
CA ARG A 88 -18.45 4.79 20.07
C ARG A 88 -18.58 3.69 19.02
N MET A 89 -19.76 3.13 18.88
CA MET A 89 -20.10 2.23 17.77
C MET A 89 -20.92 2.98 16.73
N SER A 90 -20.49 2.95 15.46
CA SER A 90 -21.23 3.51 14.34
C SER A 90 -21.39 2.48 13.23
N TYR A 91 -22.61 2.35 12.69
CA TYR A 91 -22.89 1.43 11.59
C TYR A 91 -23.80 2.10 10.55
N ASN A 92 -23.36 2.07 9.30
CA ASN A 92 -24.06 2.66 8.19
C ASN A 92 -25.03 1.64 7.57
N LEU A 93 -26.32 1.80 7.84
CA LEU A 93 -27.36 0.87 7.36
C LEU A 93 -27.68 1.07 5.87
N PHE A 94 -27.64 2.32 5.40
CA PHE A 94 -27.94 2.64 4.01
C PHE A 94 -27.35 3.99 3.59
N ARG A 95 -26.58 4.00 2.51
CA ARG A 95 -25.96 5.21 1.92
C ARG A 95 -26.31 5.40 0.44
N GLY A 96 -27.53 5.02 0.04
CA GLY A 96 -28.04 5.28 -1.31
C GLY A 96 -27.17 4.69 -2.43
N ASP A 97 -26.76 3.42 -2.30
CA ASP A 97 -25.86 2.72 -3.24
C ASP A 97 -24.45 3.31 -3.43
N GLY A 98 -24.10 4.40 -2.75
CA GLY A 98 -22.79 5.05 -2.88
C GLY A 98 -21.61 4.16 -2.50
N ASP A 99 -21.77 3.32 -1.48
CA ASP A 99 -20.73 2.37 -1.06
C ASP A 99 -20.52 1.24 -2.09
N ARG A 100 -21.59 0.83 -2.78
CA ARG A 100 -21.51 -0.15 -3.87
C ARG A 100 -20.77 0.43 -5.08
N ALA A 101 -21.05 1.68 -5.43
CA ALA A 101 -20.34 2.37 -6.51
C ALA A 101 -18.83 2.50 -6.21
N ARG A 102 -18.47 2.90 -4.98
CA ARG A 102 -17.06 2.98 -4.54
C ARG A 102 -16.35 1.62 -4.55
N MET A 103 -17.04 0.55 -4.15
CA MET A 103 -16.49 -0.80 -4.19
C MET A 103 -16.20 -1.25 -5.63
N ASN A 104 -17.14 -1.00 -6.56
CA ASN A 104 -16.96 -1.31 -7.97
C ASN A 104 -15.81 -0.51 -8.60
N GLU A 105 -15.70 0.77 -8.26
CA GLU A 105 -14.59 1.62 -8.70
C GLU A 105 -13.23 1.10 -8.21
N ALA A 106 -13.13 0.73 -6.93
CA ALA A 106 -11.91 0.18 -6.37
C ALA A 106 -11.52 -1.18 -7.00
N GLN A 107 -12.52 -2.03 -7.30
CA GLN A 107 -12.30 -3.27 -8.04
C GLN A 107 -11.76 -3.02 -9.45
N ALA A 108 -12.34 -2.05 -10.18
CA ALA A 108 -11.89 -1.71 -11.52
C ALA A 108 -10.44 -1.19 -11.52
N ARG A 109 -10.08 -0.35 -10.54
CA ARG A 109 -8.72 0.15 -10.36
C ARG A 109 -7.72 -0.97 -10.03
N GLU A 110 -8.09 -1.90 -9.14
CA GLU A 110 -7.27 -3.09 -8.87
C GLU A 110 -7.07 -3.94 -10.12
N PHE A 111 -8.13 -4.16 -10.90
CA PHE A 111 -8.04 -4.93 -12.14
C PHE A 111 -7.08 -4.28 -13.14
N ALA A 112 -7.18 -2.96 -13.34
CA ALA A 112 -6.26 -2.22 -14.21
C ALA A 112 -4.79 -2.35 -13.73
N ALA A 113 -4.53 -2.21 -12.43
CA ALA A 113 -3.19 -2.38 -11.87
C ALA A 113 -2.65 -3.81 -12.07
N ARG A 114 -3.50 -4.83 -11.91
CA ARG A 114 -3.12 -6.23 -12.19
C ARG A 114 -2.76 -6.44 -13.65
N GLU A 115 -3.47 -5.81 -14.58
CA GLU A 115 -3.13 -5.89 -16.00
C GLU A 115 -1.79 -5.24 -16.32
N THR A 116 -1.43 -4.14 -15.64
CA THR A 116 -0.08 -3.55 -15.74
C THR A 116 1.00 -4.51 -15.26
N VAL A 117 0.80 -5.21 -14.13
CA VAL A 117 1.75 -6.24 -13.67
C VAL A 117 1.87 -7.37 -14.70
N ARG A 118 0.72 -7.82 -15.27
CA ARG A 118 0.71 -8.87 -16.29
C ARG A 118 1.40 -8.46 -17.58
N SER A 119 1.32 -7.19 -18.00
CA SER A 119 2.03 -6.73 -19.19
C SER A 119 3.54 -6.66 -18.96
N VAL A 120 3.98 -6.20 -17.79
CA VAL A 120 5.40 -6.21 -17.41
C VAL A 120 5.92 -7.64 -17.33
N ARG A 121 5.16 -8.56 -16.74
CA ARG A 121 5.52 -9.98 -16.67
C ARG A 121 5.70 -10.60 -18.06
N ARG A 122 4.77 -10.33 -18.99
CA ARG A 122 4.85 -10.79 -20.39
C ARG A 122 6.04 -10.22 -21.16
N ALA A 123 6.56 -9.07 -20.77
CA ALA A 123 7.76 -8.50 -21.40
C ALA A 123 9.07 -9.16 -20.91
N VAL A 124 9.00 -9.98 -19.86
CA VAL A 124 10.14 -10.74 -19.31
C VAL A 124 10.21 -12.17 -19.87
N GLU A 125 9.09 -12.67 -20.40
CA GLU A 125 9.01 -13.94 -21.17
C GLU A 125 9.53 -13.77 -22.59
#